data_AF-A0A838YGP2-F1
#
_entry.id   AF-A0A838YGP2-F1
#
_cell.length_a   1.000
_cell.length_b   1.000
_cell.length_c   1.000
_cell.angle_alpha   90.00
_cell.angle_beta   90.00
_cell.angle_gamma   90.00
#
_symmetry.space_group_name_H-M   'P 1'
#
loop_
_entity.id
_entity.type
_entity.pdbx_description
1 polymer ?
#
loop_
_entity_poly.entity_id
_entity_poly.type
_entity_poly.pdbx_seq_one_letter_code
_entity_poly.pdbx_strand_id
1 'polypeptide(L)'
;MKLLLIVVFCLLSYGHNCYSIPQNFGGNLFGATFLPQKIANDFTEKLIATSIWEDNDLPGQWKRIPSIDKDTILMLSVRPLIWGYHPTSVYANYEGKKIKSISIMYLDSGDFGKQSENTIKKENLATIKRLFRKKYDEIETGIKKQLSKYAQKSPNDSYVGITKYLRNHYIDYEIENLTVRLAAKEDNSISLIIMRTEDLSESYLDPNVRELSTRKRRQILEEKISIHSNGDLNITDIPIFQQGLKPYCAVNTLGMATYHIGLRMSTDSLAAGARFRYSDSAKGSKMLDLYRAAAEECKATLQRGRSFDFNRAQKYLEKGYPIIVWRRFSLHRDQLHTAASKGM
;
A
#
# COMPACT_ATOMS: atom_id res chain seq x y z
N MET A 1 54.02 12.24 -29.43
CA MET A 1 52.79 11.81 -30.14
C MET A 1 51.96 10.98 -29.18
N LYS A 2 50.96 11.62 -28.55
CA LYS A 2 49.51 11.35 -28.70
C LYS A 2 49.06 10.10 -27.95
N LEU A 3 48.62 10.27 -26.70
CA LEU A 3 47.21 10.34 -26.29
C LEU A 3 46.47 9.00 -26.47
N LEU A 4 46.18 8.32 -25.36
CA LEU A 4 44.80 8.02 -25.01
C LEU A 4 44.67 7.68 -23.51
N LEU A 5 44.28 8.71 -22.75
CA LEU A 5 43.51 8.57 -21.51
C LEU A 5 42.20 7.85 -21.87
N ILE A 6 41.90 6.72 -21.24
CA ILE A 6 40.52 6.36 -20.92
C ILE A 6 40.51 6.04 -19.42
N VAL A 7 40.44 7.11 -18.65
CA VAL A 7 40.00 7.07 -17.26
C VAL A 7 38.53 6.64 -17.32
N VAL A 8 38.25 5.42 -16.85
CA VAL A 8 36.87 4.97 -16.57
C VAL A 8 36.40 5.67 -15.30
N PHE A 9 36.20 6.99 -15.41
CA PHE A 9 35.39 7.81 -14.52
C PHE A 9 34.09 8.11 -15.27
N CYS A 10 33.36 7.05 -15.62
CA CYS A 10 31.96 7.22 -16.02
C CYS A 10 31.13 6.97 -14.78
N LEU A 11 30.85 8.07 -14.10
CA LEU A 11 29.56 8.34 -13.48
C LEU A 11 29.11 7.24 -12.52
N LEU A 12 29.52 7.41 -11.26
CA LEU A 12 28.58 7.32 -10.16
C LEU A 12 27.38 8.16 -10.55
N SER A 13 26.43 7.54 -11.24
CA SER A 13 25.07 8.01 -11.35
C SER A 13 24.64 8.20 -9.92
N TYR A 14 24.58 9.47 -9.51
CA TYR A 14 23.56 9.97 -8.62
C TYR A 14 22.22 9.52 -9.23
N GLY A 15 21.89 8.23 -9.05
CA GLY A 15 20.53 7.79 -9.07
C GLY A 15 19.92 8.53 -7.89
N HIS A 16 19.24 9.63 -8.18
CA HIS A 16 18.15 10.04 -7.31
C HIS A 16 17.30 8.79 -7.17
N ASN A 17 17.43 8.11 -6.03
CA ASN A 17 16.60 6.99 -5.71
C ASN A 17 15.19 7.58 -5.53
N CYS A 18 14.46 7.74 -6.63
CA CYS A 18 13.05 8.09 -6.59
C CYS A 18 12.31 6.84 -6.14
N TYR A 19 12.41 6.50 -4.85
CA TYR A 19 11.83 5.29 -4.28
C TYR A 19 10.34 5.23 -4.58
N SER A 20 9.84 4.02 -4.83
CA SER A 20 8.43 3.74 -5.06
C SER A 20 7.56 4.37 -3.99
N ILE A 21 6.32 4.69 -4.34
CA ILE A 21 5.41 5.32 -3.39
C ILE A 21 5.26 4.45 -2.14
N PRO A 22 5.50 4.98 -0.93
CA PRO A 22 5.26 4.24 0.30
C PRO A 22 3.83 3.73 0.28
N GLN A 23 3.65 2.48 0.71
CA GLN A 23 2.40 1.72 0.62
C GLN A 23 1.18 2.61 0.89
N ASN A 24 0.47 2.96 -0.19
CA ASN A 24 -0.22 4.24 -0.32
C ASN A 24 -1.20 4.61 0.78
N PHE A 25 -1.74 3.65 1.53
CA PHE A 25 -2.53 3.95 2.71
C PHE A 25 -2.35 2.86 3.74
N GLY A 26 -2.07 3.29 4.98
CA GLY A 26 -2.09 2.47 6.18
C GLY A 26 -1.28 1.22 5.98
N GLY A 27 0.05 1.37 6.04
CA GLY A 27 0.98 0.26 6.08
C GLY A 27 0.35 -0.90 6.81
N ASN A 28 -0.03 -1.93 6.05
CA ASN A 28 -0.78 -3.09 6.49
C ASN A 28 -1.57 -2.85 7.79
N LEU A 29 -2.77 -2.25 7.70
CA LEU A 29 -3.78 -1.91 8.75
C LEU A 29 -4.12 -3.02 9.78
N PHE A 30 -3.32 -4.07 9.85
CA PHE A 30 -3.61 -5.38 10.38
C PHE A 30 -3.12 -5.61 11.80
N GLY A 31 -2.80 -4.55 12.55
CA GLY A 31 -2.37 -4.73 13.94
C GLY A 31 -2.42 -3.52 14.86
N ALA A 32 -3.17 -2.47 14.53
CA ALA A 32 -3.49 -1.47 15.54
C ALA A 32 -4.38 -2.12 16.60
N THR A 33 -3.82 -2.45 17.77
CA THR A 33 -4.54 -3.03 18.92
C THR A 33 -5.31 -1.97 19.72
N PHE A 34 -5.40 -0.75 19.21
CA PHE A 34 -6.00 0.38 19.89
C PHE A 34 -6.79 1.26 18.92
N LEU A 35 -7.78 1.96 19.46
CA LEU A 35 -8.53 2.99 18.76
C LEU A 35 -8.10 4.37 19.29
N PRO A 36 -7.50 5.24 18.45
CA PRO A 36 -7.02 6.52 18.93
C PRO A 36 -8.17 7.46 19.32
N GLN A 37 -8.02 8.15 20.45
CA GLN A 37 -9.01 9.08 20.98
C GLN A 37 -8.93 10.43 20.28
N LYS A 38 -10.07 11.12 20.13
CA LYS A 38 -10.09 12.48 19.56
C LYS A 38 -9.50 13.48 20.54
N ILE A 39 -8.69 14.40 20.04
CA ILE A 39 -8.16 15.54 20.80
C ILE A 39 -8.37 16.82 20.00
N ALA A 40 -8.58 17.96 20.67
CA ALA A 40 -8.87 19.24 20.02
C ALA A 40 -7.64 19.91 19.39
N ASN A 41 -6.42 19.50 19.76
CA ASN A 41 -5.19 20.09 19.22
C ASN A 41 -5.11 19.93 17.70
N ASP A 42 -4.67 20.98 17.02
CA ASP A 42 -4.36 20.95 15.59
C ASP A 42 -2.89 20.61 15.37
N PHE A 43 -2.65 19.60 14.53
CA PHE A 43 -1.33 19.08 14.19
C PHE A 43 -0.89 19.45 12.77
N THR A 44 -1.67 20.21 12.00
CA THR A 44 -1.33 20.57 10.60
C THR A 44 0.07 21.18 10.48
N GLU A 45 0.33 22.30 11.14
CA GLU A 45 1.62 23.00 11.04
C GLU A 45 2.77 22.10 11.50
N LYS A 46 2.51 21.30 12.53
CA LYS A 46 3.51 20.38 13.06
C LYS A 46 3.88 19.33 12.02
N LEU A 47 2.89 18.73 11.36
CA LEU A 47 3.10 17.64 10.38
C LEU A 47 3.81 18.05 9.09
N ILE A 48 3.78 19.35 8.76
CA ILE A 48 4.51 19.90 7.61
C ILE A 48 5.81 20.62 8.01
N ALA A 49 6.13 20.68 9.30
CA ALA A 49 7.35 21.34 9.77
C ALA A 49 8.61 20.57 9.35
N THR A 50 9.65 21.32 8.99
CA THR A 50 10.96 20.79 8.56
C THR A 50 11.57 19.81 9.57
N SER A 51 11.40 20.05 10.88
CA SER A 51 11.95 19.20 11.95
C SER A 51 11.47 17.75 11.88
N ILE A 52 10.26 17.49 11.37
CA ILE A 52 9.80 16.12 11.15
C ILE A 52 10.62 15.46 10.04
N TRP A 53 10.82 16.16 8.94
CA TRP A 53 11.34 15.58 7.71
C TRP A 53 12.86 15.48 7.68
N GLU A 54 13.54 16.26 8.53
CA GLU A 54 15.00 16.25 8.72
C GLU A 54 15.40 15.48 9.98
N ASP A 55 14.77 15.74 11.12
CA ASP A 55 15.17 15.19 12.44
C ASP A 55 14.32 14.00 12.90
N ASN A 56 13.24 13.66 12.17
CA ASN A 56 12.24 12.65 12.55
C ASN A 56 11.51 12.96 13.87
N ASP A 57 11.39 14.25 14.24
CA ASP A 57 10.73 14.68 15.48
C ASP A 57 9.20 14.70 15.34
N LEU A 58 8.58 13.51 15.36
CA LEU A 58 7.15 13.36 15.21
C LEU A 58 6.35 13.95 16.40
N PRO A 59 5.28 14.73 16.15
CA PRO A 59 4.49 15.35 17.21
C PRO A 59 3.57 14.33 17.90
N GLY A 60 3.49 14.40 19.23
CA GLY A 60 2.58 13.56 20.02
C GLY A 60 3.11 12.14 20.25
N GLN A 61 2.20 11.22 20.58
CA GLN A 61 2.58 9.84 20.95
C GLN A 61 2.28 8.87 19.81
N TRP A 62 3.32 8.18 19.34
CA TRP A 62 3.24 7.22 18.24
C TRP A 62 3.50 5.80 18.74
N LYS A 63 2.75 4.84 18.22
CA LYS A 63 2.89 3.42 18.56
C LYS A 63 3.25 2.62 17.32
N ARG A 64 4.26 1.76 17.44
CA ARG A 64 4.61 0.82 16.37
C ARG A 64 3.45 -0.15 16.16
N ILE A 65 3.08 -0.33 14.91
CA ILE A 65 2.12 -1.37 14.49
C ILE A 65 2.86 -2.42 13.65
N PRO A 66 2.32 -3.65 13.54
CA PRO A 66 2.87 -4.66 12.64
C PRO A 66 3.01 -4.13 11.21
N SER A 67 4.21 -4.29 10.65
CA SER A 67 4.59 -3.88 9.30
C SER A 67 5.23 -5.04 8.55
N ILE A 68 5.43 -4.86 7.25
CA ILE A 68 6.14 -5.82 6.40
C ILE A 68 7.65 -5.58 6.51
N ASP A 69 8.43 -6.66 6.61
CA ASP A 69 9.89 -6.62 6.41
C ASP A 69 10.61 -5.58 7.31
N LYS A 70 11.66 -4.92 6.80
CA LYS A 70 12.44 -3.86 7.45
C LYS A 70 11.70 -2.54 7.63
N ASP A 71 10.47 -2.41 7.12
CA ASP A 71 9.70 -1.18 7.23
C ASP A 71 9.28 -0.95 8.68
N THR A 72 9.31 0.30 9.13
CA THR A 72 8.74 0.67 10.42
C THR A 72 7.54 1.56 10.20
N ILE A 73 6.40 1.15 10.75
CA ILE A 73 5.15 1.89 10.61
C ILE A 73 4.67 2.24 12.01
N LEU A 74 4.50 3.53 12.24
CA LEU A 74 3.99 4.06 13.50
C LEU A 74 2.59 4.61 13.26
N MET A 75 1.68 4.35 14.18
CA MET A 75 0.34 4.93 14.20
C MET A 75 0.25 5.96 15.33
N LEU A 76 -0.30 7.13 15.02
CA LEU A 76 -0.54 8.17 16.03
C LEU A 76 -1.60 7.69 17.04
N SER A 77 -1.30 7.81 18.33
CA SER A 77 -2.15 7.30 19.44
C SER A 77 -3.42 8.12 19.67
N VAL A 78 -3.56 9.24 18.97
CA VAL A 78 -4.66 10.20 19.08
C VAL A 78 -5.13 10.64 17.69
N ARG A 79 -6.33 11.19 17.60
CA ARG A 79 -6.92 11.79 16.41
C ARG A 79 -7.00 13.31 16.59
N PRO A 80 -5.91 14.06 16.31
CA PRO A 80 -5.92 15.52 16.37
C PRO A 80 -6.78 16.11 15.25
N LEU A 81 -6.92 17.43 15.21
CA LEU A 81 -7.31 18.11 13.99
C LEU A 81 -6.11 18.11 13.04
N ILE A 82 -6.37 17.79 11.77
CA ILE A 82 -5.42 17.98 10.67
C ILE A 82 -6.23 18.53 9.50
N TRP A 83 -5.87 19.73 9.05
CA TRP A 83 -6.57 20.53 8.06
C TRP A 83 -8.04 20.72 8.43
N GLY A 84 -8.30 20.97 9.71
CA GLY A 84 -9.63 21.24 10.25
C GLY A 84 -10.54 20.02 10.44
N TYR A 85 -10.06 18.80 10.15
CA TYR A 85 -10.85 17.57 10.32
C TYR A 85 -10.13 16.56 11.19
N HIS A 86 -10.89 15.74 11.91
CA HIS A 86 -10.33 14.59 12.63
C HIS A 86 -10.17 13.40 11.66
N PRO A 87 -8.93 12.94 11.40
CA PRO A 87 -8.71 11.74 10.62
C PRO A 87 -9.20 10.51 11.40
N THR A 88 -9.57 9.43 10.71
CA THR A 88 -9.78 8.12 11.35
C THR A 88 -8.46 7.53 11.84
N SER A 89 -7.36 7.78 11.12
CA SER A 89 -6.03 7.32 11.49
C SER A 89 -4.91 8.11 10.80
N VAL A 90 -3.73 8.11 11.42
CA VAL A 90 -2.52 8.75 10.91
C VAL A 90 -1.35 7.79 11.09
N TYR A 91 -0.56 7.61 10.03
CA TYR A 91 0.59 6.72 9.99
C TYR A 91 1.84 7.46 9.56
N ALA A 92 2.95 7.19 10.24
CA ALA A 92 4.28 7.57 9.78
C ALA A 92 4.97 6.30 9.25
N ASN A 93 5.34 6.33 7.98
CA ASN A 93 6.01 5.24 7.29
C ASN A 93 7.50 5.54 7.22
N TYR A 94 8.33 4.66 7.78
CA TYR A 94 9.77 4.78 7.78
C TYR A 94 10.38 3.81 6.77
N GLU A 95 11.41 4.29 6.09
CA GLU A 95 12.35 3.48 5.34
C GLU A 95 13.72 3.60 6.02
N GLY A 96 14.19 2.51 6.61
CA GLY A 96 15.35 2.55 7.50
C GLY A 96 15.11 3.46 8.71
N LYS A 97 15.90 4.53 8.83
CA LYS A 97 15.83 5.50 9.94
C LYS A 97 15.11 6.81 9.60
N LYS A 98 14.67 6.99 8.35
CA LYS A 98 14.05 8.25 7.91
C LYS A 98 12.57 8.06 7.64
N ILE A 99 11.77 9.07 8.00
CA ILE A 99 10.37 9.15 7.58
C ILE A 99 10.33 9.27 6.06
N LYS A 100 9.61 8.35 5.41
CA LYS A 100 9.35 8.36 3.98
C LYS A 100 8.05 9.08 3.65
N SER A 101 7.01 8.85 4.45
CA SER A 101 5.74 9.56 4.31
C SER A 101 4.92 9.58 5.58
N ILE A 102 3.95 10.50 5.63
CA ILE A 102 2.87 10.51 6.61
C ILE A 102 1.55 10.33 5.87
N SER A 103 0.84 9.23 6.15
CA SER A 103 -0.45 8.91 5.55
C SER A 103 -1.59 9.25 6.52
N ILE A 104 -2.59 9.99 6.06
CA ILE A 104 -3.73 10.44 6.86
C ILE A 104 -5.01 9.94 6.20
N MET A 105 -5.80 9.14 6.91
CA MET A 105 -7.10 8.66 6.43
C MET A 105 -8.21 9.48 7.09
N TYR A 106 -9.10 10.08 6.30
CA TYR A 106 -10.25 10.83 6.83
C TYR A 106 -11.56 10.05 6.74
N LEU A 107 -11.72 9.27 5.67
CA LEU A 107 -12.95 8.56 5.40
C LEU A 107 -12.64 7.28 4.60
N ASP A 108 -13.20 6.16 5.04
CA ASP A 108 -13.16 4.87 4.35
C ASP A 108 -14.56 4.23 4.38
N SER A 109 -15.03 3.77 3.22
CA SER A 109 -16.37 3.19 3.05
C SER A 109 -16.58 1.87 3.78
N GLY A 110 -15.52 1.09 4.01
CA GLY A 110 -15.59 -0.14 4.80
C GLY A 110 -15.79 0.15 6.27
N ASP A 111 -14.93 1.01 6.84
CA ASP A 111 -15.01 1.40 8.25
C ASP A 111 -16.29 2.19 8.56
N PHE A 112 -16.73 3.05 7.64
CA PHE A 112 -17.98 3.80 7.77
C PHE A 112 -19.19 2.85 7.85
N GLY A 113 -19.22 1.81 7.01
CA GLY A 113 -20.26 0.78 7.05
C GLY A 113 -20.32 0.08 8.42
N LYS A 114 -19.18 -0.39 8.93
CA LYS A 114 -19.11 -1.09 10.22
C LYS A 114 -19.53 -0.24 11.42
N GLN A 115 -19.11 1.02 11.46
CA GLN A 115 -19.53 1.94 12.52
C GLN A 115 -21.04 2.22 12.45
N SER A 116 -21.59 2.32 11.24
CA SER A 116 -23.02 2.52 11.04
C SER A 116 -23.85 1.32 11.45
N GLU A 117 -23.38 0.08 11.27
CA GLU A 117 -24.13 -1.13 11.67
C GLU A 117 -24.42 -1.20 13.18
N ASN A 118 -23.50 -0.71 14.01
CA ASN A 118 -23.67 -0.71 15.47
C ASN A 118 -24.59 0.41 15.99
N THR A 119 -24.72 1.52 15.27
CA THR A 119 -25.56 2.67 15.66
C THR A 119 -26.91 2.68 14.94
N ILE A 120 -27.00 2.00 13.79
CA ILE A 120 -28.11 2.10 12.84
C ILE A 120 -28.62 0.70 12.54
N LYS A 121 -29.43 0.16 13.46
CA LYS A 121 -30.16 -1.09 13.22
C LYS A 121 -31.05 -0.91 11.98
N LYS A 122 -30.74 -1.66 10.91
CA LYS A 122 -31.55 -1.80 9.67
C LYS A 122 -31.77 -0.51 8.86
N GLU A 123 -30.75 0.30 8.60
CA GLU A 123 -30.86 1.19 7.44
C GLU A 123 -30.64 0.42 6.13
N ASN A 124 -31.46 0.74 5.12
CA ASN A 124 -31.24 0.29 3.75
C ASN A 124 -29.85 0.78 3.28
N LEU A 125 -29.08 -0.05 2.58
CA LEU A 125 -27.78 0.27 1.97
C LEU A 125 -27.79 1.62 1.22
N ALA A 126 -28.95 2.02 0.68
CA ALA A 126 -29.16 3.33 0.06
C ALA A 126 -28.93 4.50 1.04
N THR A 127 -29.38 4.40 2.29
CA THR A 127 -29.22 5.45 3.30
C THR A 127 -27.76 5.58 3.73
N ILE A 128 -27.08 4.46 3.99
CA ILE A 128 -25.64 4.44 4.31
C ILE A 128 -24.83 5.11 3.19
N LYS A 129 -25.12 4.77 1.93
CA LYS A 129 -24.47 5.41 0.76
C LYS A 129 -24.74 6.91 0.69
N ARG A 130 -25.97 7.35 0.94
CA ARG A 130 -26.33 8.78 0.95
C ARG A 130 -25.59 9.53 2.07
N LEU A 131 -25.53 8.97 3.27
CA LEU A 131 -24.80 9.55 4.39
C LEU A 131 -23.29 9.59 4.13
N PHE A 132 -22.74 8.53 3.53
CA PHE A 132 -21.34 8.48 3.12
C PHE A 132 -21.03 9.60 2.11
N ARG A 133 -21.83 9.74 1.05
CA ARG A 133 -21.66 10.80 0.05
C ARG A 133 -21.70 12.19 0.66
N LYS A 134 -22.71 12.48 1.51
CA LYS A 134 -22.79 13.77 2.20
C LYS A 134 -21.51 14.08 2.98
N LYS A 135 -21.00 13.10 3.73
CA LYS A 135 -19.77 13.25 4.52
C LYS A 135 -18.52 13.33 3.64
N TYR A 136 -18.50 12.62 2.53
CA TYR A 136 -17.44 12.67 1.53
C TYR A 136 -17.36 14.08 0.94
N ASP A 137 -18.46 14.64 0.45
CA ASP A 137 -18.50 15.97 -0.17
C ASP A 137 -18.05 17.07 0.81
N GLU A 138 -18.50 16.97 2.07
CA GLU A 138 -18.12 17.89 3.16
C GLU A 138 -16.61 17.86 3.42
N ILE A 139 -16.04 16.67 3.60
CA ILE A 139 -14.62 16.51 3.91
C ILE A 139 -13.76 16.88 2.69
N GLU A 140 -14.11 16.41 1.49
CA GLU A 140 -13.34 16.69 0.27
C GLU A 140 -13.26 18.19 0.01
N THR A 141 -14.41 18.88 0.02
CA THR A 141 -14.47 20.33 -0.21
C THR A 141 -13.68 21.08 0.86
N GLY A 142 -13.84 20.69 2.13
CA GLY A 142 -13.14 21.32 3.24
C GLY A 142 -11.64 21.13 3.19
N ILE A 143 -11.17 19.90 2.95
CA ILE A 143 -9.73 19.58 2.85
C ILE A 143 -9.10 20.32 1.66
N LYS A 144 -9.73 20.31 0.47
CA LYS A 144 -9.24 21.08 -0.68
C LYS A 144 -9.10 22.57 -0.35
N LYS A 145 -10.11 23.16 0.31
CA LYS A 145 -10.08 24.56 0.74
C LYS A 145 -8.95 24.83 1.73
N GLN A 146 -8.71 23.93 2.68
CA GLN A 146 -7.64 24.12 3.67
C GLN A 146 -6.27 23.95 3.03
N LEU A 147 -6.05 22.92 2.21
CA LEU A 147 -4.78 22.71 1.50
C LEU A 147 -4.41 23.89 0.61
N SER A 148 -5.37 24.48 -0.11
CA SER A 148 -5.15 25.66 -0.94
C SER A 148 -4.66 26.89 -0.17
N LYS A 149 -4.84 26.98 1.15
CA LYS A 149 -4.28 28.08 1.96
C LYS A 149 -2.77 27.91 2.22
N TYR A 150 -2.29 26.68 2.19
CA TYR A 150 -0.89 26.33 2.45
C TYR A 150 -0.08 26.17 1.16
N ALA A 151 -0.76 25.80 0.07
CA ALA A 151 -0.09 25.53 -1.18
C ALA A 151 0.53 26.79 -1.78
N GLN A 152 1.75 26.67 -2.29
CA GLN A 152 2.48 27.77 -2.92
C GLN A 152 1.93 28.11 -4.31
N LYS A 153 1.27 27.14 -4.95
CA LYS A 153 0.75 27.21 -6.31
C LYS A 153 -0.59 26.47 -6.39
N SER A 154 -1.26 26.63 -7.52
CA SER A 154 -2.42 25.79 -7.87
C SER A 154 -2.04 24.31 -7.81
N PRO A 155 -2.93 23.44 -7.30
CA PRO A 155 -2.66 22.01 -7.25
C PRO A 155 -2.59 21.41 -8.65
N ASN A 156 -1.84 20.31 -8.77
CA ASN A 156 -1.66 19.59 -10.03
C ASN A 156 -2.33 18.22 -9.97
N ASP A 157 -2.96 17.81 -11.07
CA ASP A 157 -3.38 16.42 -11.23
C ASP A 157 -2.17 15.51 -11.42
N SER A 158 -2.12 14.41 -10.69
CA SER A 158 -1.08 13.40 -10.85
C SER A 158 -1.67 11.99 -10.85
N TYR A 159 -0.90 11.06 -11.44
CA TYR A 159 -1.31 9.68 -11.58
C TYR A 159 -0.19 8.75 -11.17
N VAL A 160 -0.57 7.65 -10.53
CA VAL A 160 0.38 6.60 -10.16
C VAL A 160 -0.14 5.28 -10.65
N GLY A 161 0.75 4.57 -11.33
CA GLY A 161 0.50 3.27 -11.90
C GLY A 161 -0.09 3.36 -13.30
N ILE A 162 0.09 2.29 -14.06
CA ILE A 162 -0.19 2.29 -15.51
C ILE A 162 -1.43 1.48 -15.86
N THR A 163 -1.81 0.52 -15.03
CA THR A 163 -2.92 -0.40 -15.34
C THR A 163 -4.27 0.14 -14.88
N LYS A 164 -5.33 -0.13 -15.64
CA LYS A 164 -6.69 0.40 -15.38
C LYS A 164 -7.19 0.21 -13.93
N TYR A 165 -6.81 -0.88 -13.27
CA TYR A 165 -7.30 -1.21 -11.92
C TYR A 165 -6.37 -0.73 -10.81
N LEU A 166 -5.13 -0.33 -11.12
CA LEU A 166 -4.16 0.17 -10.14
C LEU A 166 -3.79 1.64 -10.35
N ARG A 167 -4.09 2.21 -11.52
CA ARG A 167 -3.90 3.62 -11.83
C ARG A 167 -4.76 4.47 -10.91
N ASN A 168 -4.09 5.16 -9.98
CA ASN A 168 -4.72 6.04 -9.01
C ASN A 168 -4.49 7.48 -9.43
N HIS A 169 -5.56 8.26 -9.40
CA HIS A 169 -5.53 9.71 -9.57
C HIS A 169 -5.35 10.37 -8.22
N TYR A 170 -4.57 11.45 -8.21
CA TYR A 170 -4.30 12.29 -7.08
C TYR A 170 -4.32 13.76 -7.47
N ILE A 171 -4.53 14.60 -6.45
CA ILE A 171 -4.38 16.04 -6.54
C ILE A 171 -3.22 16.42 -5.62
N ASP A 172 -2.11 16.87 -6.20
CA ASP A 172 -0.88 17.18 -5.47
C ASP A 172 -0.83 18.68 -5.14
N TYR A 173 -0.59 18.99 -3.87
CA TYR A 173 -0.39 20.34 -3.34
C TYR A 173 1.06 20.51 -2.90
N GLU A 174 1.81 21.41 -3.53
CA GLU A 174 3.18 21.75 -3.15
C GLU A 174 3.19 22.72 -1.95
N ILE A 175 3.85 22.31 -0.87
CA ILE A 175 4.07 23.11 0.35
C ILE A 175 5.56 23.03 0.67
N GLU A 176 6.32 24.07 0.34
CA GLU A 176 7.78 24.10 0.47
C GLU A 176 8.46 22.91 -0.24
N ASN A 177 9.26 22.12 0.47
CA ASN A 177 9.92 20.92 -0.04
C ASN A 177 9.04 19.66 0.09
N LEU A 178 7.77 19.81 0.46
CA LEU A 178 6.82 18.72 0.62
C LEU A 178 5.75 18.76 -0.47
N THR A 179 5.25 17.58 -0.78
CA THR A 179 4.02 17.39 -1.54
C THR A 179 2.98 16.72 -0.66
N VAL A 180 1.82 17.36 -0.55
CA VAL A 180 0.63 16.78 0.06
C VAL A 180 -0.29 16.27 -1.04
N ARG A 181 -0.31 14.95 -1.17
CA ARG A 181 -1.06 14.20 -2.17
C ARG A 181 -2.45 13.86 -1.66
N LEU A 182 -3.49 14.43 -2.27
CA LEU A 182 -4.89 14.11 -1.97
C LEU A 182 -5.40 12.95 -2.85
N ALA A 183 -5.82 11.87 -2.21
CA ALA A 183 -6.55 10.78 -2.82
C ALA A 183 -8.02 10.86 -2.44
N ALA A 184 -8.83 11.38 -3.35
CA ALA A 184 -10.28 11.51 -3.21
C ALA A 184 -10.95 10.53 -4.18
N LYS A 185 -11.32 9.35 -3.68
CA LYS A 185 -12.00 8.33 -4.48
C LYS A 185 -13.48 8.32 -4.13
N GLU A 186 -14.27 8.88 -5.03
CA GLU A 186 -15.73 8.94 -4.89
C GLU A 186 -16.31 7.57 -4.51
N ASP A 187 -17.27 7.58 -3.58
CA ASP A 187 -17.93 6.39 -3.03
C ASP A 187 -16.97 5.38 -2.33
N ASN A 188 -15.71 5.73 -2.06
CA ASN A 188 -14.74 4.82 -1.44
C ASN A 188 -13.97 5.44 -0.27
N SER A 189 -13.18 6.48 -0.48
CA SER A 189 -12.30 7.01 0.57
C SER A 189 -11.77 8.42 0.29
N ILE A 190 -11.37 9.11 1.38
CA ILE A 190 -10.62 10.38 1.34
C ILE A 190 -9.41 10.24 2.24
N SER A 191 -8.24 10.57 1.68
CA SER A 191 -6.98 10.44 2.40
C SER A 191 -5.90 11.34 1.81
N LEU A 192 -4.90 11.66 2.63
CA LEU A 192 -3.74 12.45 2.27
C LEU A 192 -2.46 11.64 2.47
N ILE A 193 -1.44 11.96 1.67
CA ILE A 193 -0.08 11.48 1.88
C ILE A 193 0.84 12.69 1.80
N ILE A 194 1.58 12.93 2.88
CA ILE A 194 2.65 13.92 2.92
C ILE A 194 3.95 13.19 2.61
N MET A 195 4.76 13.73 1.73
CA MET A 195 6.11 13.24 1.44
C MET A 195 6.99 14.39 0.96
N ARG A 196 8.32 14.22 1.02
CA ARG A 196 9.24 15.15 0.35
C ARG A 196 8.97 15.12 -1.16
N THR A 197 9.02 16.28 -1.80
CA THR A 197 8.75 16.39 -3.24
C THR A 197 9.73 15.57 -4.08
N GLU A 198 10.99 15.46 -3.65
CA GLU A 198 12.01 14.61 -4.28
C GLU A 198 11.70 13.10 -4.21
N ASP A 199 10.87 12.69 -3.26
CA ASP A 199 10.50 11.30 -3.02
C ASP A 199 9.28 10.85 -3.85
N LEU A 200 8.68 11.76 -4.63
CA LEU A 200 7.55 11.44 -5.49
C LEU A 200 7.92 10.39 -6.54
N SER A 201 7.00 9.46 -6.77
CA SER A 201 7.09 8.49 -7.84
C SER A 201 5.74 8.37 -8.54
N GLU A 202 5.77 8.07 -9.83
CA GLU A 202 4.61 7.77 -10.66
C GLU A 202 4.38 6.25 -10.80
N SER A 203 5.23 5.44 -10.19
CA SER A 203 5.19 3.98 -10.31
C SER A 203 5.11 3.29 -8.94
N TYR A 204 4.30 2.24 -8.90
CA TYR A 204 4.28 1.30 -7.78
C TYR A 204 5.44 0.30 -7.82
N LEU A 205 6.09 0.15 -8.97
CA LEU A 205 7.20 -0.77 -9.09
C LEU A 205 8.43 -0.13 -8.46
N ASP A 206 9.05 -0.85 -7.54
CA ASP A 206 10.34 -0.48 -6.93
C ASP A 206 11.32 -0.05 -8.04
N PRO A 207 11.95 1.15 -7.96
CA PRO A 207 12.85 1.65 -8.98
C PRO A 207 13.99 0.68 -9.28
N ASN A 208 14.53 0.05 -8.23
CA ASN A 208 15.60 -0.94 -8.34
C ASN A 208 15.16 -2.18 -9.10
N VAL A 209 13.86 -2.46 -9.17
CA VAL A 209 13.30 -3.52 -10.02
C VAL A 209 12.95 -2.96 -11.39
N ARG A 210 12.37 -1.76 -11.44
CA ARG A 210 11.89 -1.08 -12.65
C ARG A 210 12.97 -0.92 -13.71
N GLU A 211 14.18 -0.57 -13.28
CA GLU A 211 15.34 -0.31 -14.14
C GLU A 211 16.04 -1.59 -14.64
N LEU A 212 15.77 -2.74 -14.02
CA LEU A 212 16.37 -4.00 -14.41
C LEU A 212 15.76 -4.58 -15.68
N SER A 213 16.61 -5.21 -16.49
CA SER A 213 16.20 -6.05 -17.61
C SER A 213 15.44 -7.29 -17.12
N THR A 214 14.59 -7.85 -17.97
CA THR A 214 13.83 -9.08 -17.68
C THR A 214 14.72 -10.23 -17.23
N ARG A 215 15.91 -10.37 -17.83
CA ARG A 215 16.89 -11.39 -17.45
C ARG A 215 17.41 -11.18 -16.03
N LYS A 216 17.80 -9.95 -15.67
CA LYS A 216 18.36 -9.67 -14.35
C LYS A 216 17.30 -9.78 -13.26
N ARG A 217 16.06 -9.35 -13.53
CA ARG A 217 14.92 -9.58 -12.63
C ARG A 217 14.73 -11.06 -12.34
N ARG A 218 14.76 -11.90 -13.37
CA ARG A 218 14.62 -13.36 -13.23
C ARG A 218 15.74 -13.95 -12.38
N GLN A 219 16.99 -13.53 -12.58
CA GLN A 219 18.11 -13.99 -11.75
C GLN A 219 17.91 -13.65 -10.28
N ILE A 220 17.47 -12.42 -9.96
CA ILE A 220 17.18 -12.01 -8.59
C ILE A 220 16.05 -12.84 -7.97
N LEU A 221 15.02 -13.21 -8.74
CA LEU A 221 13.96 -14.09 -8.26
C LEU A 221 14.46 -15.52 -8.00
N GLU A 222 15.34 -16.05 -8.86
CA GLU A 222 15.96 -17.36 -8.70
C GLU A 222 16.91 -17.40 -7.48
N GLU A 223 17.62 -16.31 -7.18
CA GLU A 223 18.48 -16.15 -5.99
C GLU A 223 17.71 -16.18 -4.66
N LYS A 224 16.39 -15.93 -4.68
CA LYS A 224 15.50 -15.95 -3.51
C LYS A 224 14.91 -17.33 -3.20
N ILE A 225 15.38 -18.35 -3.91
CA ILE A 225 14.94 -19.73 -3.72
C ILE A 225 15.91 -20.44 -2.79
N SER A 226 15.37 -21.07 -1.74
CA SER A 226 16.08 -22.01 -0.88
C SER A 226 15.58 -23.43 -1.14
N ILE A 227 16.52 -24.36 -1.36
CA ILE A 227 16.22 -25.79 -1.49
C ILE A 227 16.73 -26.48 -0.22
N HIS A 228 15.81 -27.13 0.50
CA HIS A 228 16.13 -27.88 1.71
C HIS A 228 16.65 -29.28 1.35
N SER A 229 17.33 -29.94 2.30
CA SER A 229 17.95 -31.26 2.09
C SER A 229 16.97 -32.38 1.74
N ASN A 230 15.68 -32.20 2.07
CA ASN A 230 14.59 -33.12 1.71
C ASN A 230 14.01 -32.86 0.31
N GLY A 231 14.53 -31.86 -0.43
CA GLY A 231 14.05 -31.46 -1.75
C GLY A 231 12.96 -30.39 -1.73
N ASP A 232 12.55 -29.90 -0.57
CA ASP A 232 11.55 -28.82 -0.47
C ASP A 232 12.10 -27.50 -0.99
N LEU A 233 11.28 -26.78 -1.75
CA LEU A 233 11.60 -25.49 -2.32
C LEU A 233 10.83 -24.40 -1.58
N ASN A 234 11.54 -23.38 -1.09
CA ASN A 234 10.98 -22.23 -0.42
C ASN A 234 11.40 -20.91 -1.11
N ILE A 235 10.49 -19.94 -1.17
CA ILE A 235 10.80 -18.56 -1.57
C ILE A 235 11.00 -17.76 -0.29
N THR A 236 12.21 -17.25 -0.07
CA THR A 236 12.65 -16.82 1.27
C THR A 236 12.14 -15.46 1.71
N ASP A 237 11.67 -14.62 0.79
CA ASP A 237 11.38 -13.20 1.03
C ASP A 237 9.93 -12.81 0.69
N ILE A 238 9.02 -13.77 0.59
CA ILE A 238 7.58 -13.45 0.53
C ILE A 238 7.17 -12.89 1.90
N PRO A 239 6.79 -11.60 1.99
CA PRO A 239 6.36 -11.03 3.25
C PRO A 239 5.00 -11.60 3.67
N ILE A 240 4.76 -11.72 4.97
CA ILE A 240 3.47 -12.15 5.49
C ILE A 240 2.58 -10.94 5.77
N PHE A 241 1.50 -10.80 4.99
CA PHE A 241 0.50 -9.76 5.20
C PHE A 241 -0.63 -10.31 6.07
N GLN A 242 -0.64 -9.92 7.34
CA GLN A 242 -1.74 -10.27 8.25
C GLN A 242 -3.08 -9.78 7.69
N GLN A 243 -4.18 -10.55 7.78
CA GLN A 243 -5.47 -10.13 7.18
C GLN A 243 -6.33 -9.26 8.11
N GLY A 244 -6.13 -9.37 9.43
CA GLY A 244 -6.99 -8.73 10.41
C GLY A 244 -8.48 -9.06 10.20
N LEU A 245 -9.35 -8.09 10.47
CA LEU A 245 -10.82 -8.25 10.43
C LEU A 245 -11.46 -7.93 9.06
N LYS A 246 -10.66 -7.69 8.01
CA LYS A 246 -11.19 -7.39 6.67
C LYS A 246 -11.28 -8.68 5.83
N PRO A 247 -12.26 -8.83 4.93
CA PRO A 247 -12.40 -10.01 4.05
C PRO A 247 -11.39 -9.99 2.88
N TYR A 248 -10.12 -9.67 3.16
CA TYR A 248 -9.08 -9.36 2.18
C TYR A 248 -8.10 -10.51 1.92
N CYS A 249 -8.42 -11.76 2.28
CA CYS A 249 -7.52 -12.90 2.09
C CYS A 249 -6.88 -12.94 0.68
N ALA A 250 -7.68 -12.76 -0.37
CA ALA A 250 -7.21 -12.79 -1.75
C ALA A 250 -6.42 -11.53 -2.16
N VAL A 251 -6.71 -10.38 -1.53
CA VAL A 251 -5.99 -9.10 -1.75
C VAL A 251 -4.63 -9.15 -1.06
N ASN A 252 -4.59 -9.63 0.19
CA ASN A 252 -3.36 -9.84 0.95
C ASN A 252 -2.47 -10.84 0.25
N THR A 253 -3.01 -11.98 -0.19
CA THR A 253 -2.23 -12.98 -0.93
C THR A 253 -1.65 -12.40 -2.23
N LEU A 254 -2.40 -11.57 -2.94
CA LEU A 254 -1.86 -10.84 -4.08
C LEU A 254 -0.75 -9.88 -3.65
N GLY A 255 -0.97 -9.09 -2.59
CA GLY A 255 0.02 -8.15 -2.07
C GLY A 255 1.33 -8.83 -1.67
N MET A 256 1.27 -9.99 -1.00
CA MET A 256 2.44 -10.80 -0.67
C MET A 256 3.21 -11.23 -1.93
N ALA A 257 2.47 -11.80 -2.90
CA ALA A 257 3.04 -12.26 -4.16
C ALA A 257 3.62 -11.11 -5.02
N THR A 258 2.96 -9.96 -5.03
CA THR A 258 3.38 -8.82 -5.85
C THR A 258 4.51 -8.03 -5.19
N TYR A 259 4.57 -7.98 -3.86
CA TYR A 259 5.68 -7.37 -3.13
C TYR A 259 6.99 -8.11 -3.40
N HIS A 260 6.96 -9.44 -3.41
CA HIS A 260 8.10 -10.29 -3.78
C HIS A 260 8.71 -9.92 -5.14
N ILE A 261 7.85 -9.62 -6.12
CA ILE A 261 8.24 -9.22 -7.49
C ILE A 261 8.43 -7.70 -7.66
N GLY A 262 8.39 -6.93 -6.57
CA GLY A 262 8.76 -5.51 -6.54
C GLY A 262 7.60 -4.51 -6.51
N LEU A 263 6.34 -4.95 -6.44
CA LEU A 263 5.20 -4.03 -6.35
C LEU A 263 5.03 -3.49 -4.92
N ARG A 264 5.09 -2.18 -4.76
CA ARG A 264 4.96 -1.49 -3.47
C ARG A 264 3.60 -0.82 -3.38
N MET A 265 2.58 -1.62 -3.09
CA MET A 265 1.19 -1.16 -2.89
C MET A 265 0.64 -1.65 -1.56
N SER A 266 -0.14 -0.82 -0.88
CA SER A 266 -0.89 -1.27 0.30
C SER A 266 -2.06 -2.17 -0.10
N THR A 267 -2.46 -3.05 0.80
CA THR A 267 -3.64 -3.91 0.63
C THR A 267 -4.92 -3.11 0.45
N ASP A 268 -5.06 -1.95 1.09
CA ASP A 268 -6.24 -1.09 0.89
C ASP A 268 -6.27 -0.50 -0.52
N SER A 269 -5.11 -0.12 -1.07
CA SER A 269 -5.01 0.35 -2.46
C SER A 269 -5.38 -0.76 -3.45
N LEU A 270 -4.91 -1.98 -3.20
CA LEU A 270 -5.27 -3.16 -4.00
C LEU A 270 -6.76 -3.49 -3.87
N ALA A 271 -7.33 -3.43 -2.65
CA ALA A 271 -8.75 -3.67 -2.41
C ALA A 271 -9.64 -2.63 -3.12
N ALA A 272 -9.25 -1.36 -3.10
CA ALA A 272 -9.91 -0.29 -3.85
C ALA A 272 -9.86 -0.58 -5.37
N GLY A 273 -8.70 -1.03 -5.88
CA GLY A 273 -8.55 -1.46 -7.28
C GLY A 273 -9.47 -2.63 -7.65
N ALA A 274 -9.63 -3.61 -6.77
CA ALA A 274 -10.61 -4.69 -6.92
C ALA A 274 -12.06 -4.26 -6.71
N ARG A 275 -12.33 -2.98 -6.44
CA ARG A 275 -13.67 -2.42 -6.19
C ARG A 275 -14.37 -3.08 -5.01
N PHE A 276 -13.64 -3.41 -3.95
CA PHE A 276 -14.28 -3.73 -2.68
C PHE A 276 -15.03 -2.48 -2.18
N ARG A 277 -16.32 -2.64 -1.85
CA ARG A 277 -17.19 -1.56 -1.39
C ARG A 277 -18.13 -2.09 -0.31
N TYR A 278 -18.37 -1.29 0.73
CA TYR A 278 -19.50 -1.40 1.68
C TYR A 278 -19.86 -2.81 2.17
N SER A 279 -18.90 -3.71 2.43
CA SER A 279 -19.25 -5.04 2.92
C SER A 279 -18.11 -5.83 3.53
N ASP A 280 -18.48 -6.74 4.43
CA ASP A 280 -17.68 -7.89 4.86
C ASP A 280 -17.62 -9.00 3.79
N SER A 281 -17.83 -8.67 2.50
CA SER A 281 -17.88 -9.65 1.41
C SER A 281 -17.04 -9.24 0.20
N ALA A 282 -16.42 -10.24 -0.43
CA ALA A 282 -15.75 -10.09 -1.72
C ALA A 282 -16.73 -10.19 -2.92
N LYS A 283 -18.05 -10.33 -2.69
CA LYS A 283 -19.04 -10.51 -3.76
C LYS A 283 -19.09 -9.29 -4.67
N GLY A 284 -18.95 -9.50 -5.97
CA GLY A 284 -18.94 -8.43 -6.98
C GLY A 284 -17.58 -7.75 -7.17
N SER A 285 -16.56 -8.14 -6.41
CA SER A 285 -15.18 -7.67 -6.61
C SER A 285 -14.62 -8.07 -7.97
N LYS A 286 -13.70 -7.27 -8.48
CA LYS A 286 -12.96 -7.48 -9.73
C LYS A 286 -11.60 -8.13 -9.49
N MET A 287 -11.53 -9.08 -8.57
CA MET A 287 -10.26 -9.69 -8.13
C MET A 287 -9.45 -10.33 -9.25
N LEU A 288 -10.10 -11.02 -10.20
CA LEU A 288 -9.39 -11.63 -11.32
C LEU A 288 -8.79 -10.59 -12.27
N ASP A 289 -9.48 -9.46 -12.46
CA ASP A 289 -8.96 -8.35 -13.25
C ASP A 289 -7.81 -7.64 -12.51
N LEU A 290 -7.93 -7.51 -11.18
CA LEU A 290 -6.87 -6.99 -10.32
C LEU A 290 -5.59 -7.84 -10.44
N TYR A 291 -5.70 -9.17 -10.48
CA TYR A 291 -4.52 -10.04 -10.62
C TYR A 291 -3.80 -9.79 -11.94
N ARG A 292 -4.55 -9.61 -13.03
CA ARG A 292 -3.98 -9.28 -14.33
C ARG A 292 -3.31 -7.92 -14.31
N ALA A 293 -3.99 -6.91 -13.77
CA ALA A 293 -3.46 -5.56 -13.63
C ALA A 293 -2.17 -5.53 -12.79
N ALA A 294 -2.14 -6.23 -11.65
CA ALA A 294 -0.97 -6.30 -10.80
C ALA A 294 0.21 -7.02 -11.47
N ALA A 295 -0.04 -8.10 -12.21
CA ALA A 295 1.02 -8.76 -12.98
C ALA A 295 1.59 -7.83 -14.05
N GLU A 296 0.73 -7.14 -14.80
CA GLU A 296 1.13 -6.18 -15.84
C GLU A 296 1.90 -4.98 -15.26
N GLU A 297 1.47 -4.44 -14.12
CA GLU A 297 2.17 -3.39 -13.36
C GLU A 297 3.60 -3.81 -12.98
N CYS A 298 3.80 -5.10 -12.67
CA CYS A 298 5.10 -5.69 -12.35
C CYS A 298 5.93 -6.05 -13.59
N LYS A 299 5.40 -5.86 -14.80
CA LYS A 299 5.95 -6.41 -16.06
C LYS A 299 6.11 -7.95 -15.99
N ALA A 300 5.18 -8.62 -15.31
CA ALA A 300 5.07 -10.06 -15.20
C ALA A 300 3.87 -10.59 -16.00
N THR A 301 3.83 -11.90 -16.24
CA THR A 301 2.71 -12.56 -16.92
C THR A 301 1.89 -13.37 -15.92
N LEU A 302 0.59 -13.09 -15.83
CA LEU A 302 -0.33 -13.92 -15.07
C LEU A 302 -0.67 -15.20 -15.83
N GLN A 303 -0.33 -16.35 -15.25
CA GLN A 303 -0.75 -17.67 -15.73
C GLN A 303 -1.90 -18.18 -14.86
N ARG A 304 -3.03 -18.54 -15.47
CA ARG A 304 -4.23 -18.97 -14.75
C ARG A 304 -4.68 -20.37 -15.17
N GLY A 305 -4.86 -21.26 -14.20
CA GLY A 305 -5.50 -22.56 -14.37
C GLY A 305 -6.89 -22.62 -13.74
N ARG A 306 -7.73 -23.55 -14.21
CA ARG A 306 -9.01 -23.90 -13.54
C ARG A 306 -8.82 -24.91 -12.41
N SER A 307 -7.75 -25.70 -12.48
CA SER A 307 -7.32 -26.68 -11.49
C SER A 307 -5.84 -26.45 -11.16
N PHE A 308 -5.44 -26.97 -10.00
CA PHE A 308 -4.04 -27.04 -9.62
C PHE A 308 -3.30 -28.04 -10.52
N ASP A 309 -2.11 -27.65 -10.98
CA ASP A 309 -1.22 -28.46 -11.81
C ASP A 309 0.15 -28.39 -11.17
N PHE A 310 0.58 -29.50 -10.57
CA PHE A 310 1.79 -29.58 -9.77
C PHE A 310 3.04 -29.31 -10.61
N ASN A 311 3.18 -29.96 -11.78
CA ASN A 311 4.34 -29.80 -12.65
C ASN A 311 4.49 -28.35 -13.12
N ARG A 312 3.36 -27.70 -13.45
CA ARG A 312 3.38 -26.28 -13.81
C ARG A 312 3.72 -25.39 -12.61
N ALA A 313 3.17 -25.67 -11.42
CA ALA A 313 3.47 -24.91 -10.21
C ALA A 313 4.97 -25.01 -9.86
N GLN A 314 5.50 -26.21 -9.82
CA GLN A 314 6.92 -26.49 -9.56
C GLN A 314 7.82 -25.71 -10.54
N LYS A 315 7.55 -25.79 -11.86
CA LYS A 315 8.32 -25.06 -12.89
C LYS A 315 8.41 -23.54 -12.67
N TYR A 316 7.39 -22.92 -12.08
CA TYR A 316 7.38 -21.48 -11.79
C TYR A 316 7.97 -21.15 -10.42
N LEU A 317 7.79 -22.02 -9.43
CA LEU A 317 8.44 -21.94 -8.13
C LEU A 317 9.96 -22.02 -8.25
N GLU A 318 10.48 -22.93 -9.09
CA GLU A 318 11.91 -23.06 -9.45
C GLU A 318 12.49 -21.80 -10.13
N LYS A 319 11.63 -20.86 -10.54
CA LYS A 319 12.02 -19.56 -11.11
C LYS A 319 11.73 -18.39 -10.17
N GLY A 320 11.35 -18.68 -8.93
CA GLY A 320 11.07 -17.70 -7.90
C GLY A 320 9.74 -16.98 -8.08
N TYR A 321 8.82 -17.51 -8.91
CA TYR A 321 7.49 -16.93 -9.05
C TYR A 321 6.50 -17.54 -8.04
N PRO A 322 5.81 -16.71 -7.24
CA PRO A 322 4.84 -17.19 -6.27
C PRO A 322 3.59 -17.76 -6.95
N ILE A 323 2.97 -18.75 -6.32
CA ILE A 323 1.73 -19.39 -6.78
C ILE A 323 0.59 -19.03 -5.84
N ILE A 324 -0.47 -18.42 -6.38
CA ILE A 324 -1.69 -18.11 -5.63
C ILE A 324 -2.71 -19.23 -5.86
N VAL A 325 -3.11 -19.91 -4.79
CA VAL A 325 -4.09 -21.01 -4.84
C VAL A 325 -5.43 -20.58 -4.26
N TRP A 326 -6.47 -20.61 -5.09
CA TRP A 326 -7.85 -20.47 -4.64
C TRP A 326 -8.41 -21.84 -4.27
N ARG A 327 -8.82 -22.01 -3.02
CA ARG A 327 -9.41 -23.27 -2.52
C ARG A 327 -10.69 -23.01 -1.74
N ARG A 328 -11.57 -24.02 -1.70
CA ARG A 328 -12.67 -24.04 -0.73
C ARG A 328 -12.10 -24.34 0.65
N PHE A 329 -12.50 -23.56 1.64
CA PHE A 329 -12.11 -23.78 3.02
C PHE A 329 -12.80 -25.05 3.57
N SER A 330 -12.03 -25.87 4.27
CA SER A 330 -12.56 -26.87 5.21
C SER A 330 -11.57 -27.01 6.37
N LEU A 331 -12.09 -27.18 7.59
CA LEU A 331 -11.27 -27.26 8.81
C LEU A 331 -10.21 -28.37 8.70
N HIS A 332 -10.61 -29.55 8.22
CA HIS A 332 -9.72 -30.69 8.06
C HIS A 332 -8.55 -30.40 7.10
N ARG A 333 -8.83 -29.77 5.94
CA ARG A 333 -7.75 -29.40 5.00
C ARG A 333 -6.85 -28.33 5.60
N ASP A 334 -7.39 -27.39 6.36
CA ASP A 334 -6.59 -26.35 6.99
C ASP A 334 -5.63 -26.91 8.05
N GLN A 335 -6.10 -27.89 8.83
CA GLN A 335 -5.26 -28.64 9.76
C GLN A 335 -4.14 -29.39 9.05
N LEU A 336 -4.44 -30.11 7.97
CA LEU A 336 -3.43 -30.82 7.16
C LEU A 336 -2.39 -29.86 6.57
N HIS A 337 -2.81 -28.70 6.06
CA HIS A 337 -1.89 -27.70 5.53
C HIS A 337 -1.02 -27.06 6.61
N THR A 338 -1.59 -26.79 7.79
CA THR A 338 -0.84 -26.27 8.94
C THR A 338 0.16 -27.30 9.47
N ALA A 339 -0.17 -28.58 9.36
CA ALA A 339 0.73 -29.66 9.69
C ALA A 339 1.91 -29.71 8.70
N ALA A 340 1.61 -29.73 7.40
CA ALA A 340 2.62 -29.75 6.34
C ALA A 340 3.54 -28.52 6.38
N SER A 341 3.00 -27.32 6.65
CA SER A 341 3.83 -26.10 6.77
C SER A 341 4.78 -26.11 7.98
N LYS A 342 4.54 -27.00 8.96
CA LYS A 342 5.42 -27.24 10.11
C LYS A 342 6.36 -28.43 9.91
N GLY A 343 6.39 -29.03 8.72
CA GLY A 343 7.30 -30.13 8.38
C GLY A 343 6.82 -31.52 8.83
N MET A 344 5.50 -31.76 8.83
CA MET A 344 4.91 -33.10 8.96
C MET A 344 4.61 -33.75 7.63
#